data_AF-A0A2V9QI93-F1
#
_entry.id   AF-A0A2V9QI93-F1
#
_cell.length_a   1.000
_cell.length_b   1.000
_cell.length_c   1.000
_cell.angle_alpha   90.00
_cell.angle_beta   90.00
_cell.angle_gamma   90.00
#
_symmetry.space_group_name_H-M   'P 1'
#
loop_
_entity.id
_entity.type
_entity.pdbx_description
1 polymer ?
#
loop_
_entity_poly.entity_id
_entity_poly.type
_entity_poly.pdbx_seq_one_letter_code
_entity_poly.pdbx_strand_id
1 'polypeptide(L)'
;MLALQGTSRLASAALLFFSFIFSGTFCQGANGDKGSPSDAVQLFSGRWDLTLEGPDREYPSWLEIHQENGRPVAQMVRRWGNARPIPKVEISDREITFVSPKEEEGSSNDLIFVGKPDGKALSGTLTGPNGAYWTWSAVRAPLLQRKGKSKWGKPISLFNGKDLTGWKMSGANSTANWKVEDGTLVSPGHGP
;
A
#
# COMPACT_ATOMS: atom_id res chain seq x y z
N MET A 1 59.49 -53.39 -63.65
CA MET A 1 60.96 -53.44 -63.84
C MET A 1 61.44 -52.01 -64.01
N LEU A 2 62.25 -51.52 -63.06
CA LEU A 2 62.92 -50.19 -62.93
C LEU A 2 62.01 -48.95 -62.96
N ALA A 3 61.85 -48.16 -61.89
CA ALA A 3 62.83 -47.32 -61.17
C ALA A 3 63.44 -46.21 -62.05
N LEU A 4 63.11 -44.94 -61.76
CA LEU A 4 64.09 -43.94 -61.34
C LEU A 4 63.44 -42.61 -60.94
N GLN A 5 63.99 -42.08 -59.84
CA GLN A 5 63.61 -40.88 -59.12
C GLN A 5 64.18 -39.63 -59.79
N GLY A 6 63.48 -38.51 -59.67
CA GLY A 6 63.97 -37.16 -59.94
C GLY A 6 63.57 -36.24 -58.80
N THR A 7 64.56 -35.71 -58.09
CA THR A 7 64.47 -34.90 -56.86
C THR A 7 64.20 -33.43 -57.16
N SER A 8 63.44 -32.72 -56.30
CA SER A 8 63.75 -31.33 -55.93
C SER A 8 62.85 -30.72 -54.85
N ARG A 9 63.50 -30.46 -53.70
CA ARG A 9 63.55 -29.19 -52.93
C ARG A 9 62.27 -28.61 -52.28
N LEU A 10 62.41 -28.48 -50.95
CA LEU A 10 61.63 -27.72 -49.99
C LEU A 10 61.48 -26.23 -50.37
N ALA A 11 60.28 -25.69 -50.16
CA ALA A 11 60.06 -24.28 -49.87
C ALA A 11 58.89 -24.13 -48.88
N SER A 12 59.21 -23.72 -47.66
CA SER A 12 58.25 -23.35 -46.62
C SER A 12 57.57 -22.02 -46.97
N ALA A 13 56.24 -21.99 -46.95
CA ALA A 13 55.45 -20.77 -46.98
C ALA A 13 54.83 -20.54 -45.60
N ALA A 14 55.28 -19.50 -44.91
CA ALA A 14 54.70 -19.04 -43.65
C ALA A 14 53.43 -18.23 -43.95
N LEU A 15 52.27 -18.69 -43.44
CA LEU A 15 51.04 -17.89 -43.43
C LEU A 15 51.05 -16.98 -42.19
N LEU A 16 51.10 -15.67 -42.41
CA LEU A 16 50.85 -14.65 -41.40
C LEU A 16 49.33 -14.45 -41.25
N PHE A 17 48.77 -14.85 -40.11
CA PHE A 17 47.41 -14.49 -39.69
C PHE A 17 47.41 -13.07 -39.10
N PHE A 18 46.74 -12.14 -39.78
CA PHE A 18 46.51 -10.78 -39.28
C PHE A 18 45.22 -10.78 -38.43
N SER A 19 45.35 -10.82 -37.10
CA SER A 19 44.23 -10.66 -36.19
C SER A 19 43.91 -9.17 -36.00
N PHE A 20 42.81 -8.72 -36.59
CA PHE A 20 42.25 -7.38 -36.33
C PHE A 20 41.60 -7.37 -34.94
N ILE A 21 42.19 -6.65 -33.98
CA ILE A 21 41.59 -6.40 -32.67
C ILE A 21 40.64 -5.22 -32.83
N PHE A 22 39.33 -5.47 -32.84
CA PHE A 22 38.29 -4.45 -32.82
C PHE A 22 38.06 -4.03 -31.36
N SER A 23 38.74 -2.97 -30.91
CA SER A 23 38.43 -2.32 -29.62
C SER A 23 37.13 -1.52 -29.76
N GLY A 24 36.00 -2.19 -29.54
CA GLY A 24 34.72 -1.52 -29.31
C GLY A 24 34.68 -0.95 -27.89
N THR A 25 34.78 0.37 -27.75
CA THR A 25 34.50 1.08 -26.50
C THR A 25 33.02 0.94 -26.19
N PHE A 26 32.68 0.05 -25.27
CA PHE A 26 31.32 -0.10 -24.75
C PHE A 26 31.09 1.01 -23.71
N CYS A 27 30.42 2.09 -24.08
CA CYS A 27 29.86 3.03 -23.12
C CYS A 27 28.73 2.32 -22.38
N GLN A 28 29.01 1.80 -21.18
CA GLN A 28 27.98 1.40 -20.22
C GLN A 28 27.18 2.64 -19.84
N GLY A 29 25.96 2.75 -20.35
CA GLY A 29 24.96 3.63 -19.80
C GLY A 29 24.71 3.23 -18.35
N ALA A 30 24.69 4.21 -17.45
CA ALA A 30 24.35 4.01 -16.05
C ALA A 30 22.94 3.39 -15.97
N ASN A 31 22.86 2.09 -15.65
CA ASN A 31 21.62 1.50 -15.18
C ASN A 31 21.28 2.20 -13.86
N GLY A 32 20.23 3.01 -13.88
CA GLY A 32 19.58 3.45 -12.65
C GLY A 32 19.20 2.20 -11.87
N ASP A 33 19.70 2.11 -10.65
CA ASP A 33 19.52 0.97 -9.76
C ASP A 33 18.01 0.83 -9.46
N LYS A 34 17.32 -0.01 -10.24
CA LYS A 34 15.94 -0.40 -9.94
C LYS A 34 16.04 -1.29 -8.70
N GLY A 35 15.79 -0.69 -7.53
CA GLY A 35 15.80 -1.40 -6.25
C GLY A 35 15.03 -2.72 -6.34
N SER A 36 15.47 -3.73 -5.59
CA SER A 36 14.84 -5.05 -5.61
C SER A 36 13.35 -4.93 -5.29
N PRO A 37 12.46 -5.78 -5.86
CA PRO A 37 11.04 -5.81 -5.49
C PRO A 37 10.82 -5.89 -3.97
N SER A 38 11.74 -6.52 -3.23
CA SER A 38 11.70 -6.55 -1.77
C SER A 38 11.93 -5.20 -1.11
N ASP A 39 12.84 -4.39 -1.65
CA ASP A 39 13.15 -3.04 -1.13
C ASP A 39 11.97 -2.09 -1.38
N ALA A 40 11.29 -2.26 -2.52
CA ALA A 40 10.08 -1.51 -2.82
C ALA A 40 8.94 -1.82 -1.83
N VAL A 41 8.73 -3.10 -1.47
CA VAL A 41 7.71 -3.47 -0.45
C VAL A 41 8.07 -2.91 0.94
N GLN A 42 9.35 -2.95 1.31
CA GLN A 42 9.80 -2.43 2.61
C GLN A 42 9.52 -0.93 2.80
N LEU A 43 9.58 -0.14 1.72
CA LEU A 43 9.28 1.30 1.76
C LEU A 43 7.87 1.61 2.26
N PHE A 44 6.90 0.79 1.87
CA PHE A 44 5.48 0.94 2.25
C PHE A 44 5.09 0.11 3.47
N SER A 45 5.94 -0.82 3.90
CA SER A 45 5.64 -1.73 5.00
C SER A 45 5.43 -1.01 6.34
N GLY A 46 4.59 -1.62 7.16
CA GLY A 46 4.22 -1.13 8.49
C GLY A 46 2.74 -0.79 8.61
N ARG A 47 2.40 -0.16 9.73
CA ARG A 47 1.04 0.25 10.11
C ARG A 47 0.88 1.74 9.93
N TRP A 48 -0.26 2.13 9.39
CA TRP A 48 -0.53 3.48 8.96
C TRP A 48 -1.92 3.90 9.40
N ASP A 49 -2.00 5.05 10.06
CA ASP A 49 -3.27 5.74 10.30
C ASP A 49 -3.55 6.60 9.06
N LEU A 50 -4.65 6.30 8.37
CA LEU A 50 -5.07 6.95 7.13
C LEU A 50 -6.14 8.00 7.43
N THR A 51 -6.06 9.13 6.72
CA THR A 51 -7.13 10.13 6.67
C THR A 51 -7.57 10.29 5.23
N LEU A 52 -8.82 9.94 4.92
CA LEU A 52 -9.41 10.15 3.60
C LEU A 52 -10.22 11.43 3.61
N GLU A 53 -9.94 12.32 2.67
CA GLU A 53 -10.59 13.61 2.55
C GLU A 53 -11.77 13.50 1.57
N GLY A 54 -12.94 13.15 2.10
CA GLY A 54 -14.19 13.15 1.34
C GLY A 54 -14.83 14.54 1.27
N PRO A 55 -15.82 14.74 0.38
CA PRO A 55 -16.46 16.03 0.18
C PRO A 55 -17.30 16.50 1.38
N ASP A 56 -17.74 15.58 2.24
CA ASP A 56 -18.59 15.87 3.39
C ASP A 56 -17.83 15.88 4.72
N ARG A 57 -16.77 15.08 4.83
CA ARG A 57 -15.94 14.95 6.03
C ARG A 57 -14.65 14.19 5.76
N GLU A 58 -13.78 14.22 6.75
CA GLU A 58 -12.69 13.27 6.87
C GLU A 58 -13.19 11.89 7.35
N TYR A 59 -12.61 10.85 6.77
CA TYR A 59 -12.81 9.46 7.16
C TYR A 59 -11.50 8.91 7.72
N PRO A 60 -11.44 8.64 9.04
CA PRO A 60 -10.31 7.94 9.61
C PRO A 60 -10.35 6.47 9.15
N SER A 61 -9.20 5.96 8.74
CA SER A 61 -9.01 4.61 8.27
C SER A 61 -7.66 4.10 8.76
N TRP A 62 -7.36 2.82 8.52
CA TRP A 62 -6.08 2.25 8.92
C TRP A 62 -5.62 1.21 7.91
N LEU A 63 -4.32 1.12 7.67
CA LEU A 63 -3.71 0.20 6.71
C LEU A 63 -2.48 -0.45 7.33
N GLU A 64 -2.36 -1.76 7.19
CA GLU A 64 -1.13 -2.49 7.45
C GLU A 64 -0.68 -3.17 6.16
N ILE A 65 0.60 -2.95 5.82
CA ILE A 65 1.26 -3.57 4.69
C ILE A 65 2.43 -4.37 5.23
N HIS A 66 2.54 -5.61 4.80
CA HIS A 66 3.70 -6.46 5.06
C HIS A 66 4.02 -7.30 3.84
N GLN A 67 5.10 -8.08 3.94
CA GLN A 67 5.58 -8.92 2.86
C GLN A 67 5.35 -10.39 3.19
N GLU A 68 4.80 -11.13 2.24
CA GLU A 68 4.69 -12.59 2.30
C GLU A 68 5.25 -13.17 0.99
N ASN A 69 6.23 -14.08 1.10
CA ASN A 69 6.87 -14.74 -0.06
C ASN A 69 7.33 -13.77 -1.16
N GLY A 70 7.89 -12.62 -0.77
CA GLY A 70 8.36 -11.60 -1.71
C GLY A 70 7.29 -10.64 -2.22
N ARG A 71 6.01 -10.87 -1.93
CA ARG A 71 4.87 -10.09 -2.44
C ARG A 71 4.27 -9.21 -1.34
N PRO A 72 3.74 -8.03 -1.68
CA PRO A 72 3.01 -7.22 -0.73
C PRO A 72 1.65 -7.86 -0.42
N VAL A 73 1.31 -7.86 0.85
CA VAL A 73 0.00 -8.23 1.38
C VAL A 73 -0.42 -7.14 2.36
N ALA A 74 -1.73 -6.94 2.52
CA ALA A 74 -2.22 -5.88 3.36
C ALA A 74 -3.62 -6.14 3.91
N GLN A 75 -3.95 -5.39 4.94
CA GLN A 75 -5.25 -5.37 5.56
C GLN A 75 -5.62 -3.94 5.96
N MET A 76 -6.92 -3.63 5.96
CA MET A 76 -7.40 -2.27 6.11
C MET A 76 -8.63 -2.22 7.02
N VAL A 77 -8.70 -1.20 7.89
CA VAL A 77 -9.97 -0.66 8.40
C VAL A 77 -10.39 0.45 7.45
N ARG A 78 -11.55 0.28 6.84
CA ARG A 78 -12.10 1.18 5.82
C ARG A 78 -12.66 2.45 6.44
N ARG A 79 -13.49 3.18 5.69
CA ARG A 79 -14.29 4.30 6.22
C ARG A 79 -15.18 3.91 7.40
N TRP A 80 -15.45 2.62 7.57
CA TRP A 80 -16.16 2.00 8.69
C TRP A 80 -15.81 0.51 8.82
N GLY A 81 -16.44 -0.16 9.78
CA GLY A 81 -16.36 -1.60 9.96
C GLY A 81 -15.09 -2.04 10.70
N ASN A 82 -14.56 -3.19 10.31
CA ASN A 82 -13.42 -3.84 10.96
C ASN A 82 -12.24 -4.01 10.00
N ALA A 83 -11.07 -4.35 10.55
CA ALA A 83 -9.90 -4.67 9.74
C ALA A 83 -10.14 -5.94 8.91
N ARG A 84 -9.88 -5.88 7.60
CA ARG A 84 -10.02 -7.00 6.67
C ARG A 84 -8.89 -7.04 5.64
N PRO A 85 -8.50 -8.22 5.14
CA PRO A 85 -7.52 -8.32 4.05
C PRO A 85 -7.98 -7.55 2.81
N ILE A 86 -7.03 -6.93 2.10
CA ILE A 86 -7.34 -6.28 0.83
C ILE A 86 -6.97 -7.21 -0.34
N PRO A 87 -7.87 -7.38 -1.34
CA PRO A 87 -7.72 -8.43 -2.34
C PRO A 87 -6.59 -8.16 -3.34
N LYS A 88 -6.16 -6.90 -3.47
CA LYS A 88 -5.14 -6.50 -4.44
C LYS A 88 -4.27 -5.39 -3.86
N VAL A 89 -2.95 -5.64 -3.85
CA VAL A 89 -1.89 -4.65 -3.65
C VAL A 89 -0.85 -4.82 -4.74
N GLU A 90 -0.49 -3.73 -5.37
CA GLU A 90 0.61 -3.64 -6.32
C GLU A 90 1.55 -2.52 -5.88
N ILE A 91 2.84 -2.77 -5.96
CA ILE A 91 3.87 -1.75 -5.72
C ILE A 91 4.75 -1.73 -6.97
N SER A 92 4.87 -0.56 -7.58
CA SER A 92 5.77 -0.32 -8.71
C SER A 92 6.57 0.94 -8.43
N ASP A 93 7.90 0.81 -8.52
CA ASP A 93 8.86 1.88 -8.22
C ASP A 93 8.63 2.48 -6.81
N ARG A 94 8.02 3.66 -6.74
CA ARG A 94 7.69 4.38 -5.50
C ARG A 94 6.20 4.73 -5.42
N GLU A 95 5.36 3.91 -6.04
CA GLU A 95 3.90 4.04 -6.01
C GLU A 95 3.29 2.74 -5.52
N ILE A 96 2.29 2.85 -4.64
CA ILE A 96 1.46 1.74 -4.19
C ILE A 96 0.04 1.94 -4.71
N THR A 97 -0.55 0.85 -5.22
CA THR A 97 -1.94 0.78 -5.60
C THR A 97 -2.63 -0.33 -4.82
N PHE A 98 -3.76 -0.05 -4.21
CA PHE A 98 -4.55 -1.06 -3.52
C PHE A 98 -6.05 -0.80 -3.62
N VAL A 99 -6.84 -1.85 -3.40
CA VAL A 99 -8.29 -1.82 -3.65
C VAL A 99 -9.08 -2.13 -2.38
N SER A 100 -10.04 -1.25 -2.08
CA SER A 100 -11.12 -1.53 -1.13
C SER A 100 -12.40 -1.87 -1.91
N PRO A 101 -12.92 -3.11 -1.81
CA PRO A 101 -14.04 -3.57 -2.63
C PRO A 101 -15.33 -2.80 -2.36
N LYS A 102 -16.11 -2.55 -3.42
CA LYS A 102 -17.35 -1.77 -3.36
C LYS A 102 -18.38 -2.32 -2.39
N GLU A 103 -18.46 -3.65 -2.25
CA GLU A 103 -19.39 -4.33 -1.33
C GLU A 103 -19.04 -4.02 0.13
N GLU A 104 -17.75 -3.92 0.44
CA GLU A 104 -17.27 -3.60 1.79
C GLU A 104 -17.37 -2.10 2.09
N GLU A 105 -17.44 -1.28 1.05
CA GLU A 105 -17.59 0.17 1.08
C GLU A 105 -19.04 0.65 0.87
N GLY A 106 -20.01 -0.27 0.74
CA GLY A 106 -21.41 0.07 0.49
C GLY A 106 -21.58 1.04 -0.68
N SER A 107 -20.83 0.83 -1.75
CA SER A 107 -20.63 1.81 -2.83
C SER A 107 -20.89 1.21 -4.21
N SER A 108 -20.98 2.05 -5.25
CA SER A 108 -21.20 1.59 -6.63
C SER A 108 -19.91 1.13 -7.31
N ASN A 109 -18.75 1.60 -6.85
CA ASN A 109 -17.44 1.37 -7.45
C ASN A 109 -16.43 0.96 -6.38
N ASP A 110 -15.43 0.18 -6.76
CA ASP A 110 -14.31 -0.07 -5.87
C ASP A 110 -13.60 1.25 -5.55
N LEU A 111 -13.15 1.40 -4.30
CA LEU A 111 -12.26 2.49 -3.93
C LEU A 111 -10.83 2.03 -4.24
N ILE A 112 -10.26 2.61 -5.29
CA ILE A 112 -8.91 2.33 -5.78
C ILE A 112 -8.01 3.43 -5.25
N PHE A 113 -7.07 3.06 -4.39
CA PHE A 113 -6.09 3.95 -3.78
C PHE A 113 -4.81 3.91 -4.59
N VAL A 114 -4.24 5.08 -4.86
CA VAL A 114 -2.91 5.27 -5.42
C VAL A 114 -2.15 6.21 -4.51
N GLY A 115 -0.94 5.83 -4.08
CA GLY A 115 -0.16 6.64 -3.15
C GLY A 115 1.34 6.56 -3.34
N LYS A 116 2.04 7.57 -2.81
CA LYS A 116 3.49 7.70 -2.85
C LYS A 116 4.04 8.10 -1.48
N PRO A 117 5.32 7.82 -1.20
CA PRO A 117 6.00 8.38 -0.04
C PRO A 117 6.03 9.91 -0.12
N ASP A 118 5.67 10.54 0.99
CA ASP A 118 5.77 11.98 1.21
C ASP A 118 6.55 12.23 2.51
N GLY A 119 7.87 12.33 2.38
CA GLY A 119 8.79 12.34 3.51
C GLY A 119 8.67 11.05 4.36
N LYS A 120 8.11 11.17 5.57
CA LYS A 120 7.86 10.04 6.49
C LYS A 120 6.41 9.53 6.44
N ALA A 121 5.57 10.18 5.66
CA ALA A 121 4.16 9.87 5.45
C ALA A 121 3.96 9.16 4.09
N LEU A 122 2.73 8.74 3.83
CA LEU A 122 2.23 8.50 2.47
C LEU A 122 1.17 9.54 2.16
N SER A 123 1.02 9.88 0.89
CA SER A 123 -0.10 10.66 0.40
C SER A 123 -0.50 10.22 -1.00
N GLY A 124 -1.73 10.53 -1.39
CA GLY A 124 -2.23 10.12 -2.68
C GLY A 124 -3.69 10.46 -2.93
N THR A 125 -4.26 9.75 -3.90
CA THR A 125 -5.65 9.88 -4.31
C THR A 125 -6.36 8.54 -4.24
N LEU A 126 -7.69 8.57 -4.12
CA LEU A 126 -8.53 7.40 -4.34
C LEU A 126 -9.74 7.73 -5.22
N THR A 127 -10.31 6.72 -5.88
CA THR A 127 -11.69 6.80 -6.35
C THR A 127 -12.62 6.68 -5.14
N GLY A 128 -13.53 7.63 -4.95
CA GLY A 128 -14.52 7.62 -3.88
C GLY A 128 -15.75 6.75 -4.21
N PRO A 129 -16.71 6.62 -3.27
CA PRO A 129 -17.86 5.72 -3.38
C PRO A 129 -18.75 5.94 -4.61
N ASN A 130 -18.81 7.17 -5.10
CA ASN A 130 -19.58 7.57 -6.28
C ASN A 130 -18.70 7.72 -7.54
N GLY A 131 -17.43 7.31 -7.48
CA GLY A 131 -16.45 7.46 -8.55
C GLY A 131 -15.73 8.82 -8.59
N ALA A 132 -16.10 9.79 -7.76
CA ALA A 132 -15.37 11.06 -7.66
C ALA A 132 -14.00 10.87 -6.99
N TYR A 133 -12.98 11.59 -7.41
CA TYR A 133 -11.65 11.50 -6.81
C TYR A 133 -11.60 12.19 -5.44
N TRP A 134 -10.99 11.52 -4.46
CA TRP A 134 -10.67 12.04 -3.13
C TRP A 134 -9.15 12.03 -2.93
N THR A 135 -8.68 12.81 -1.97
CA THR A 135 -7.29 12.80 -1.48
C THR A 135 -7.19 11.97 -0.20
N TRP A 136 -5.99 11.48 0.09
CA TRP A 136 -5.70 10.85 1.37
C TRP A 136 -4.26 11.07 1.80
N SER A 137 -4.06 11.03 3.11
CA SER A 137 -2.74 11.04 3.74
C SER A 137 -2.65 9.90 4.75
N ALA A 138 -1.42 9.48 5.05
CA ALA A 138 -1.17 8.45 6.06
C ALA A 138 0.10 8.72 6.85
N VAL A 139 0.01 8.59 8.16
CA VAL A 139 1.14 8.67 9.08
C VAL A 139 1.36 7.32 9.75
N ARG A 140 2.57 7.06 10.27
CA ARG A 140 2.83 5.81 10.98
C ARG A 140 1.93 5.69 12.21
N ALA A 141 1.21 4.58 12.29
CA ALA A 141 0.38 4.27 13.45
C ALA A 141 1.26 4.07 14.68
N PRO A 142 0.88 4.61 15.85
CA PRO A 142 1.67 4.46 17.07
C PRO A 142 1.69 2.99 17.50
N LEU A 143 2.81 2.53 18.05
CA LEU A 143 2.96 1.15 18.55
C LEU A 143 2.08 0.85 19.78
N LEU A 144 1.54 1.89 20.44
CA LEU A 144 0.73 1.81 21.67
C LEU A 144 1.36 0.95 22.79
N GLN A 145 2.70 0.86 22.82
CA GLN A 145 3.42 0.13 23.85
C GLN A 145 3.22 0.81 25.21
N ARG A 146 2.55 0.11 26.12
CA ARG A 146 2.33 0.59 27.49
C ARG A 146 3.63 0.43 28.28
N LYS A 147 4.13 1.53 28.85
CA LYS A 147 5.31 1.54 29.73
C LYS A 147 4.99 1.12 31.18
N GLY A 148 3.72 0.93 31.52
CA GLY A 148 3.29 0.56 32.86
C GLY A 148 1.76 0.43 32.97
N LYS A 149 1.28 0.22 34.20
CA LYS A 149 -0.16 0.15 34.47
C LYS A 149 -0.83 1.52 34.29
N SER A 150 -1.98 1.55 33.62
CA SER A 150 -2.79 2.76 33.50
C SER A 150 -3.23 3.27 34.86
N LYS A 151 -3.06 4.57 35.12
CA LYS A 151 -3.64 5.25 36.28
C LYS A 151 -4.98 5.83 35.85
N TRP A 152 -6.07 5.28 36.37
CA TRP A 152 -7.40 5.77 36.07
C TRP A 152 -7.69 7.04 36.89
N GLY A 153 -8.31 8.03 36.23
CA GLY A 153 -8.83 9.22 36.90
C GLY A 153 -10.21 8.96 37.53
N LYS A 154 -10.85 10.03 38.00
CA LYS A 154 -12.25 9.98 38.45
C LYS A 154 -13.14 9.56 37.27
N PRO A 155 -14.05 8.58 37.44
CA PRO A 155 -15.01 8.22 36.41
C PRO A 155 -15.86 9.41 35.97
N ILE A 156 -16.14 9.48 34.66
CA ILE A 156 -17.07 10.44 34.07
C ILE A 156 -18.29 9.70 33.55
N SER A 157 -19.49 10.23 33.80
CA SER A 157 -20.72 9.65 33.25
C SER A 157 -20.87 10.14 31.81
N LEU A 158 -20.73 9.24 30.85
CA LEU A 158 -20.91 9.57 29.41
C LEU A 158 -22.38 9.63 29.01
N PHE A 159 -23.25 8.93 29.73
CA PHE A 159 -24.69 8.90 29.50
C PHE A 159 -25.42 9.32 30.78
N ASN A 160 -26.53 10.04 30.62
CA ASN A 160 -27.28 10.62 31.73
C ASN A 160 -28.52 9.79 32.13
N GLY A 161 -28.81 8.69 31.42
CA GLY A 161 -29.98 7.83 31.67
C GLY A 161 -31.32 8.43 31.26
N LYS A 162 -31.34 9.56 30.54
CA LYS A 162 -32.56 10.30 30.21
C LYS A 162 -32.68 10.60 28.72
N ASP A 163 -31.58 11.08 28.12
CA ASP A 163 -31.58 11.56 26.75
C ASP A 163 -30.15 11.58 26.17
N LEU A 164 -30.03 12.05 24.93
CA LEU A 164 -28.76 12.15 24.21
C LEU A 164 -28.04 13.48 24.45
N THR A 165 -28.37 14.23 25.52
CA THR A 165 -27.63 15.45 25.87
C THR A 165 -26.17 15.09 26.11
N GLY A 166 -25.28 15.82 25.43
CA GLY A 166 -23.83 15.53 25.43
C GLY A 166 -23.37 14.61 24.29
N TRP A 167 -24.29 14.09 23.47
CA TRP A 167 -24.00 13.30 22.28
C TRP A 167 -24.32 14.09 21.01
N LYS A 168 -23.51 13.88 19.97
CA LYS A 168 -23.74 14.40 18.62
C LYS A 168 -23.69 13.24 17.64
N MET A 169 -24.72 13.10 16.81
CA MET A 169 -24.72 12.09 15.75
C MET A 169 -23.65 12.40 14.71
N SER A 170 -23.03 11.37 14.16
CA SER A 170 -21.92 11.49 13.22
C SER A 170 -22.32 11.97 11.82
N GLY A 171 -23.60 11.92 11.44
CA GLY A 171 -24.12 12.37 10.16
C GLY A 171 -25.22 13.43 10.31
N ALA A 172 -25.19 14.46 9.44
CA ALA A 172 -26.13 15.58 9.48
C ALA A 172 -27.61 15.16 9.32
N ASN A 173 -27.86 14.05 8.62
CA ASN A 173 -29.18 13.48 8.37
C ASN A 173 -29.34 12.09 9.01
N SER A 174 -28.64 11.81 10.11
CA SER A 174 -28.76 10.51 10.78
C SER A 174 -30.21 10.28 11.22
N THR A 175 -30.89 9.32 10.58
CA THR A 175 -32.23 8.83 10.94
C THR A 175 -32.19 7.74 12.00
N ALA A 176 -30.98 7.36 12.45
CA ALA A 176 -30.77 6.40 13.53
C ALA A 176 -31.20 7.04 14.86
N ASN A 177 -32.50 6.97 15.12
CA ASN A 177 -33.14 7.50 16.30
C ASN A 177 -32.89 6.54 17.47
N TRP A 178 -31.67 6.55 18.00
CA TRP A 178 -31.39 5.95 19.31
C TRP A 178 -32.39 6.49 20.33
N LYS A 179 -33.03 5.59 21.06
CA LYS A 179 -34.02 5.94 22.09
C LYS A 179 -33.46 5.67 23.47
N VAL A 180 -34.07 6.31 24.46
CA VAL A 180 -33.85 5.96 25.85
C VAL A 180 -35.11 5.30 26.36
N GLU A 181 -34.99 4.03 26.74
CA GLU A 181 -36.09 3.22 27.30
C GLU A 181 -35.61 2.69 28.65
N ASP A 182 -36.38 2.96 29.71
CA ASP A 182 -36.07 2.57 31.09
C ASP A 182 -34.63 2.92 31.52
N GLY A 183 -34.16 4.10 31.10
CA GLY A 183 -32.81 4.59 31.39
C GLY A 183 -31.69 3.90 30.61
N THR A 184 -32.02 3.11 29.59
CA THR A 184 -31.08 2.38 28.72
C THR A 184 -31.11 2.95 27.31
N LEU A 185 -29.93 3.09 26.70
CA LEU A 185 -29.80 3.47 25.29
C LEU A 185 -30.18 2.28 24.41
N VAL A 186 -31.24 2.40 23.62
CA VAL A 186 -31.77 1.34 22.74
C VAL A 186 -31.55 1.71 21.28
N SER A 187 -30.90 0.80 20.54
CA SER A 187 -30.73 0.92 19.09
C SER A 187 -32.03 0.57 18.37
N PRO A 188 -32.44 1.30 17.32
CA PRO A 188 -33.63 0.98 16.52
C PRO A 188 -33.48 -0.29 15.64
N GLY A 189 -32.39 -1.06 15.77
CA GLY A 189 -32.01 -2.11 14.82
C GLY A 189 -31.21 -1.54 13.65
N HIS A 190 -30.61 -2.42 12.85
CA HIS A 190 -29.55 -2.09 11.88
C HIS A 190 -28.23 -1.67 12.56
N GLY A 191 -27.67 -2.58 13.37
CA GLY A 191 -26.24 -2.55 13.62
C GLY A 191 -25.45 -2.65 12.31
N PRO A 192 -24.15 -2.32 12.30
CA PRO A 192 -23.32 -2.41 11.10
C PRO A 192 -23.37 -3.81 10.45
#